data_AF-A0A1R0L012-F1
#
_entry.id   AF-A0A1R0L012-F1
#
_cell.length_a   1.000
_cell.length_b   1.000
_cell.length_c   1.000
_cell.angle_alpha   90.00
_cell.angle_beta   90.00
_cell.angle_gamma   90.00
#
_symmetry.space_group_name_H-M   'P 1'
#
loop_
_entity.id
_entity.type
_entity.pdbx_description
1 polymer ?
#
loop_
_entity_poly.entity_id
_entity_poly.type
_entity_poly.pdbx_seq_one_letter_code
_entity_poly.pdbx_strand_id
1 'polypeptide(L)'
;MGNPIHAGMVSPVLDGVFPDGPDTVLLHPALTPRHWRRRQVLAAARSGTVLKGLAGATAVGFALVAGNGFAGKFIFTAAVLIVVLAGWRAACAAREERGLHVDTPRTRLRRGEGWRSREFTDLGPDTARLVRELLAGVDELHRTSARAWLDPALPGEAHRVVWETLCCLDRSRDARALAEELATDPDAGEDLVAAARQAVCTIDHDLDEVARHLRGCLVLTRAWEAKLRRTDLTHRTDRALTALPGRDELSRLAGAAEALPQNVFAHVTAARDLAQAGEFPWERPPVEWPRLTLLPPHRATTSSPGAGGPAGEGQS
;
A
#
# COMPACT_ATOMS: atom_id res chain seq x y z
N MET A 1 15.09 -14.66 17.73
CA MET A 1 15.82 -13.67 16.91
C MET A 1 14.91 -12.45 16.76
N GLY A 2 15.21 -11.37 17.46
CA GLY A 2 14.39 -10.16 17.46
C GLY A 2 14.52 -9.43 16.14
N ASN A 3 13.40 -9.15 15.48
CA ASN A 3 13.34 -8.29 14.30
C ASN A 3 13.78 -6.88 14.71
N PRO A 4 14.88 -6.33 14.18
CA PRO A 4 15.07 -4.89 14.27
C PRO A 4 13.99 -4.25 13.41
N ILE A 5 13.14 -3.45 14.04
CA ILE A 5 12.26 -2.50 13.36
C ILE A 5 13.19 -1.52 12.63
N HIS A 6 13.59 -1.86 11.41
CA HIS A 6 14.28 -0.94 10.53
C HIS A 6 13.27 0.13 10.13
N ALA A 7 13.47 1.33 10.68
CA ALA A 7 12.79 2.54 10.28
C ALA A 7 12.77 2.60 8.75
N GLY A 8 11.58 2.43 8.17
CA GLY A 8 11.39 2.41 6.73
C GLY A 8 12.05 3.64 6.11
N MET A 9 13.17 3.42 5.42
CA MET A 9 13.71 4.41 4.51
C MET A 9 12.71 4.49 3.36
N VAL A 10 11.95 5.58 3.37
CA VAL A 10 11.08 6.00 2.27
C VAL A 10 11.94 6.05 1.01
N SER A 11 11.43 5.50 -0.09
CA SER A 11 12.10 5.58 -1.40
C SER A 11 12.56 7.01 -1.69
N PRO A 12 13.76 7.22 -2.25
CA PRO A 12 14.23 8.55 -2.64
C PRO A 12 13.46 9.09 -3.86
N VAL A 13 12.63 8.25 -4.49
CA VAL A 13 11.76 8.62 -5.60
C VAL A 13 10.37 8.93 -5.04
N LEU A 14 9.84 10.09 -5.42
CA LEU A 14 8.56 10.60 -4.96
C LEU A 14 7.68 10.99 -6.15
N ASP A 15 6.40 10.61 -6.08
CA ASP A 15 5.38 11.15 -6.97
C ASP A 15 4.76 12.40 -6.34
N GLY A 16 4.71 13.48 -7.12
CA GLY A 16 4.34 14.81 -6.67
C GLY A 16 3.38 15.52 -7.63
N VAL A 17 2.55 16.42 -7.12
CA VAL A 17 1.76 17.36 -7.93
C VAL A 17 2.45 18.72 -7.84
N PHE A 18 3.07 19.11 -8.95
CA PHE A 18 3.78 20.38 -9.10
C PHE A 18 2.87 21.42 -9.78
N PRO A 19 3.25 22.71 -9.78
CA PRO A 19 2.49 23.75 -10.47
C PRO A 19 2.18 23.42 -11.93
N ASP A 20 3.08 22.67 -12.58
CA ASP A 20 2.98 22.32 -14.00
C ASP A 20 2.23 21.00 -14.24
N GLY A 21 1.84 20.26 -13.18
CA GLY A 21 1.17 18.96 -13.26
C GLY A 21 1.81 17.87 -12.37
N PRO A 22 1.26 16.64 -12.40
CA PRO A 22 1.85 15.49 -11.71
C PRO A 22 3.18 15.07 -12.35
N ASP A 23 4.18 14.74 -11.53
CA ASP A 23 5.50 14.30 -11.97
C ASP A 23 6.21 13.45 -10.91
N THR A 24 7.19 12.65 -11.35
CA THR A 24 8.05 11.82 -10.51
C THR A 24 9.39 12.52 -10.31
N VAL A 25 9.90 12.49 -9.07
CA VAL A 25 11.11 13.20 -8.64
C VAL A 25 12.07 12.27 -7.95
N LEU A 26 13.34 12.31 -8.35
CA LEU A 26 14.45 11.76 -7.56
C LEU A 26 14.97 12.82 -6.60
N LEU A 27 15.03 12.52 -5.31
CA LEU A 27 15.64 13.42 -4.32
C LEU A 27 17.17 13.32 -4.34
N HIS A 28 17.85 14.39 -3.95
CA HIS A 28 19.31 14.39 -3.81
C HIS A 28 19.78 13.34 -2.77
N PRO A 29 20.81 12.51 -3.03
CA PRO A 29 21.28 11.45 -2.11
C PRO A 29 21.69 11.93 -0.71
N ALA A 30 22.25 13.14 -0.60
CA ALA A 30 22.58 13.76 0.68
C ALA A 30 21.36 14.23 1.52
N LEU A 31 20.14 14.22 0.97
CA LEU A 31 18.95 14.61 1.72
C LEU A 31 18.57 13.53 2.73
N THR A 32 18.88 13.79 3.99
CA THR A 32 18.47 12.89 5.07
C THR A 32 16.94 12.82 5.21
N PRO A 33 16.36 11.64 5.53
CA PRO A 33 14.92 11.48 5.74
C PRO A 33 14.36 12.42 6.81
N ARG A 34 15.16 12.74 7.85
CA ARG A 34 14.79 13.68 8.92
C ARG A 34 14.62 15.10 8.41
N HIS A 35 15.52 15.57 7.55
CA HIS A 35 15.41 16.89 6.93
C HIS A 35 14.17 16.99 6.04
N TRP A 36 13.92 15.95 5.25
CA TRP A 36 12.74 15.88 4.39
C TRP A 36 11.44 15.89 5.20
N ARG A 37 11.30 15.02 6.20
CA ARG A 37 10.13 14.99 7.11
C ARG A 37 9.92 16.34 7.81
N ARG A 38 10.99 16.97 8.33
CA ARG A 38 10.90 18.28 8.98
C ARG A 38 10.36 19.35 8.03
N ARG A 39 10.78 19.33 6.76
CA ARG A 39 10.26 20.27 5.74
C ARG A 39 8.82 19.99 5.37
N GLN A 40 8.42 18.73 5.20
CA GLN A 40 7.03 18.37 4.96
C GLN A 40 6.13 18.86 6.11
N VAL A 41 6.56 18.69 7.36
CA VAL A 41 5.85 19.19 8.54
C VAL A 41 5.74 20.72 8.53
N LEU A 42 6.84 21.43 8.24
CA LEU A 42 6.85 22.90 8.16
C LEU A 42 5.96 23.42 7.01
N ALA A 43 5.96 22.75 5.87
CA ALA A 43 5.13 23.11 4.73
C ALA A 43 3.64 22.85 4.99
N ALA A 44 3.32 21.77 5.72
CA ALA A 44 1.97 21.49 6.17
C ALA A 44 1.47 22.54 7.17
N ALA A 45 2.32 23.01 8.09
CA ALA A 45 1.98 24.09 9.01
C ALA A 45 1.72 25.43 8.27
N ARG A 46 2.37 25.62 7.11
CA ARG A 46 2.17 26.80 6.25
C ARG A 46 0.92 26.71 5.37
N SER A 47 0.27 25.53 5.27
CA SER A 47 -0.99 25.41 4.53
C SER A 47 -2.10 26.15 5.29
N GLY A 48 -2.68 27.17 4.66
CA GLY A 48 -3.56 28.17 5.29
C GLY A 48 -4.83 27.62 5.98
N THR A 49 -5.09 26.31 5.94
CA THR A 49 -6.16 25.64 6.69
C THR A 49 -5.93 25.65 8.19
N VAL A 50 -4.69 25.49 8.67
CA VAL A 50 -4.40 25.60 10.12
C VAL A 50 -4.61 27.04 10.58
N LEU A 51 -4.19 28.03 9.77
CA LEU A 51 -4.38 29.45 10.06
C LEU A 51 -5.85 29.87 10.04
N LYS A 52 -6.64 29.36 9.09
CA LYS A 52 -8.10 29.60 8.99
C LYS A 52 -8.86 28.92 10.12
N GLY A 53 -8.47 27.70 10.52
CA GLY A 53 -9.01 27.01 11.69
C GLY A 53 -8.69 27.74 12.99
N LEU A 54 -7.47 28.26 13.13
CA LEU A 54 -7.07 29.10 14.26
C LEU A 54 -7.87 30.40 14.31
N ALA A 55 -8.05 31.06 13.15
CA ALA A 55 -8.84 32.29 13.03
C ALA A 55 -10.32 32.07 13.39
N GLY A 56 -10.92 30.96 12.93
CA GLY A 56 -12.28 30.58 13.27
C GLY A 56 -12.45 30.28 14.77
N ALA A 57 -11.50 29.56 15.37
CA ALA A 57 -11.50 29.28 16.81
C ALA A 57 -11.33 30.54 17.65
N THR A 58 -10.47 31.49 17.23
CA THR A 58 -10.33 32.79 17.91
C THR A 58 -11.58 33.67 17.80
N ALA A 59 -12.30 33.62 16.67
CA ALA A 59 -13.53 34.39 16.47
C ALA A 59 -14.67 33.88 17.36
N VAL A 60 -14.84 32.55 17.46
CA VAL A 60 -15.82 31.92 18.37
C VAL A 60 -15.45 32.16 19.84
N GLY A 61 -14.15 32.20 20.15
CA GLY A 61 -13.64 32.52 21.49
C GLY A 61 -13.94 33.94 21.95
N PHE A 62 -13.75 34.92 21.08
CA PHE A 62 -14.05 36.32 21.42
C PHE A 62 -15.54 36.54 21.72
N ALA A 63 -16.43 35.81 21.05
CA ALA A 63 -17.88 35.87 21.31
C ALA A 63 -18.27 35.28 22.68
N LEU A 64 -17.50 34.30 23.20
CA LEU A 64 -17.78 33.61 24.47
C LEU A 64 -17.13 34.27 25.71
N VAL A 65 -16.12 35.12 25.52
CA VAL A 65 -15.34 35.74 26.62
C VAL A 65 -15.94 37.06 27.12
N ALA A 66 -17.00 37.57 26.49
CA ALA A 66 -17.65 38.83 26.86
C ALA A 66 -18.33 38.86 28.26
N GLY A 67 -18.21 37.81 29.09
CA GLY A 67 -18.86 37.81 30.42
C GLY A 67 -18.30 36.91 31.52
N ASN A 68 -17.22 36.12 31.32
CA ASN A 68 -16.78 35.15 32.34
C ASN A 68 -15.31 35.33 32.77
N GLY A 69 -15.07 35.23 34.08
CA GLY A 69 -13.77 35.43 34.76
C GLY A 69 -12.68 34.41 34.40
N PHE A 70 -11.56 34.46 35.15
CA PHE A 70 -10.30 33.73 34.87
C PHE A 70 -10.45 32.24 34.54
N ALA A 71 -11.42 31.55 35.15
CA ALA A 71 -11.75 30.15 34.87
C ALA A 71 -12.26 29.91 33.43
N GLY A 72 -13.04 30.84 32.87
CA GLY A 72 -13.54 30.76 31.50
C GLY A 72 -12.41 30.86 30.46
N LYS A 73 -11.36 31.64 30.76
CA LYS A 73 -10.17 31.74 29.91
C LYS A 73 -9.37 30.44 29.88
N PHE A 74 -9.24 29.76 31.02
CA PHE A 74 -8.55 28.46 31.11
C PHE A 74 -9.29 27.34 30.38
N ILE A 75 -10.61 27.28 30.52
CA ILE A 75 -11.43 26.29 29.82
C ILE A 75 -11.37 26.53 28.31
N PHE A 76 -11.39 27.80 27.88
CA PHE A 76 -11.26 28.16 26.49
C PHE A 76 -9.89 27.79 25.90
N THR A 77 -8.78 28.12 26.58
CA THR A 77 -7.43 27.75 26.11
C THR A 77 -7.24 26.24 26.05
N ALA A 78 -7.76 25.49 27.04
CA ALA A 78 -7.73 24.03 27.03
C ALA A 78 -8.56 23.45 25.87
N ALA A 79 -9.77 23.98 25.62
CA ALA A 79 -10.62 23.55 24.51
C ALA A 79 -9.97 23.83 23.14
N VAL A 80 -9.39 25.02 22.96
CA VAL A 80 -8.63 25.36 21.73
C VAL A 80 -7.44 24.42 21.55
N LEU A 81 -6.67 24.16 22.62
CA LEU A 81 -5.52 23.25 22.54
C LEU A 81 -5.96 21.82 22.20
N ILE A 82 -7.06 21.33 22.77
CA ILE A 82 -7.62 20.00 22.46
C ILE A 82 -8.08 19.93 21.01
N VAL A 83 -8.80 20.94 20.51
CA VAL A 83 -9.24 20.98 19.10
C VAL A 83 -8.05 21.04 18.15
N VAL A 84 -7.02 21.82 18.48
CA VAL A 84 -5.77 21.89 17.70
C VAL A 84 -5.03 20.53 17.72
N LEU A 85 -4.90 19.89 18.88
CA LEU A 85 -4.24 18.59 19.01
C LEU A 85 -5.04 17.46 18.37
N ALA A 86 -6.38 17.49 18.46
CA ALA A 86 -7.27 16.53 17.82
C ALA A 86 -7.29 16.71 16.30
N GLY A 87 -7.33 17.95 15.80
CA GLY A 87 -7.19 18.26 14.39
C GLY A 87 -5.79 17.89 13.86
N TRP A 88 -4.75 18.10 14.65
CA TRP A 88 -3.39 17.65 14.33
C TRP A 88 -3.30 16.12 14.27
N ARG A 89 -3.85 15.42 15.27
CA ARG A 89 -3.87 13.96 15.29
C ARG A 89 -4.72 13.36 14.18
N ALA A 90 -5.88 13.93 13.87
CA ALA A 90 -6.72 13.49 12.76
C ALA A 90 -6.04 13.74 11.41
N ALA A 91 -5.33 14.87 11.26
CA ALA A 91 -4.51 15.15 10.08
C ALA A 91 -3.30 14.20 9.97
N CYS A 92 -2.72 13.75 11.10
CA CYS A 92 -1.68 12.73 11.11
C CYS A 92 -2.22 11.32 10.82
N ALA A 93 -3.35 10.94 11.41
CA ALA A 93 -3.97 9.62 11.24
C ALA A 93 -4.54 9.42 9.83
N ALA A 94 -5.22 10.42 9.28
CA ALA A 94 -5.68 10.41 7.89
C ALA A 94 -4.52 10.39 6.86
N ARG A 95 -3.28 10.68 7.29
CA ARG A 95 -2.06 10.54 6.48
C ARG A 95 -1.43 9.16 6.58
N GLU A 96 -1.52 8.48 7.74
CA GLU A 96 -1.09 7.08 7.87
C GLU A 96 -1.99 6.13 7.06
N GLU A 97 -3.31 6.39 7.03
CA GLU A 97 -4.29 5.58 6.28
C GLU A 97 -4.22 5.75 4.75
N ARG A 98 -3.73 6.89 4.25
CA ARG A 98 -3.62 7.13 2.78
C ARG A 98 -2.33 6.64 2.15
N GLY A 99 -1.44 6.04 2.94
CA GLY A 99 -0.15 5.56 2.47
C GLY A 99 0.78 6.70 2.04
N LEU A 100 2.07 6.45 2.19
CA LEU A 100 3.18 7.30 1.75
C LEU A 100 3.19 7.67 0.24
N HIS A 101 2.13 7.33 -0.51
CA HIS A 101 1.99 7.54 -1.96
C HIS A 101 1.22 8.81 -2.34
N VAL A 102 0.50 9.45 -1.41
CA VAL A 102 -0.35 10.63 -1.71
C VAL A 102 0.13 11.91 -1.02
N ASP A 103 1.24 11.86 -0.28
CA ASP A 103 1.87 13.06 0.28
C ASP A 103 2.77 13.73 -0.78
N THR A 104 2.13 14.14 -1.87
CA THR A 104 2.71 15.00 -2.90
C THR A 104 3.19 16.30 -2.23
N PRO A 105 4.49 16.63 -2.27
CA PRO A 105 4.98 17.86 -1.67
C PRO A 105 4.39 19.06 -2.41
N ARG A 106 3.49 19.81 -1.76
CA ARG A 106 3.16 21.19 -2.17
C ARG A 106 4.34 22.16 -2.01
N THR A 107 5.50 21.67 -1.56
CA THR A 107 6.73 22.44 -1.50
C THR A 107 7.40 22.47 -2.86
N ARG A 108 7.57 23.68 -3.41
CA ARG A 108 8.52 23.91 -4.51
C ARG A 108 9.87 23.34 -4.09
N LEU A 109 10.34 22.30 -4.79
CA LEU A 109 11.72 21.82 -4.67
C LEU A 109 12.64 23.00 -5.00
N ARG A 110 13.67 23.24 -4.19
CA ARG A 110 14.70 24.20 -4.61
C ARG A 110 15.57 23.54 -5.68
N ARG A 111 16.17 24.36 -6.55
CA ARG A 111 17.14 23.90 -7.55
C ARG A 111 18.24 23.08 -6.87
N GLY A 112 18.52 21.88 -7.38
CA GLY A 112 19.51 20.95 -6.83
C GLY A 112 19.04 20.04 -5.68
N GLU A 113 17.78 20.15 -5.24
CA GLU A 113 17.24 19.27 -4.19
C GLU A 113 16.62 17.99 -4.75
N GLY A 114 16.25 17.99 -6.03
CA GLY A 114 15.74 16.83 -6.73
C GLY A 114 15.72 17.04 -8.24
N TRP A 115 15.73 15.94 -8.97
CA TRP A 115 15.58 15.90 -10.43
C TRP A 115 14.17 15.43 -10.77
N ARG A 116 13.44 16.20 -11.57
CA ARG A 116 12.09 15.84 -12.02
C ARG A 116 12.14 15.13 -13.38
N SER A 117 11.27 14.16 -13.62
CA SER A 117 11.28 13.45 -14.90
C SER A 117 11.01 14.40 -16.08
N ARG A 118 10.14 15.40 -15.88
CA ARG A 118 9.82 16.41 -16.89
C ARG A 118 10.97 17.36 -17.21
N GLU A 119 11.98 17.47 -16.36
CA GLU A 119 13.14 18.33 -16.63
C GLU A 119 13.99 17.83 -17.79
N PHE A 120 13.79 16.59 -18.26
CA PHE A 120 14.57 15.99 -19.35
C PHE A 120 13.73 15.73 -20.60
N THR A 121 12.49 16.22 -20.67
CA THR A 121 11.61 16.01 -21.84
C THR A 121 12.03 16.79 -23.07
N ASP A 122 12.78 17.86 -22.89
CA ASP A 122 13.40 18.68 -23.94
C ASP A 122 14.54 17.96 -24.67
N LEU A 123 15.17 16.96 -24.02
CA LEU A 123 16.28 16.17 -24.58
C LEU A 123 15.85 15.03 -25.51
N GLY A 124 14.60 15.03 -25.94
CA GLY A 124 14.02 14.02 -26.83
C GLY A 124 13.31 12.86 -26.11
N PRO A 125 12.46 12.12 -26.85
CA PRO A 125 11.57 11.10 -26.28
C PRO A 125 12.33 9.89 -25.70
N ASP A 126 13.45 9.50 -26.30
CA ASP A 126 14.27 8.38 -25.85
C ASP A 126 14.94 8.68 -24.51
N THR A 127 15.57 9.85 -24.38
CA THR A 127 16.14 10.33 -23.11
C THR A 127 15.07 10.41 -22.03
N ALA A 128 13.89 10.96 -22.35
CA ALA A 128 12.78 11.05 -21.39
C ALA A 128 12.28 9.66 -20.94
N ARG A 129 12.24 8.68 -21.84
CA ARG A 129 11.92 7.28 -21.49
C ARG A 129 13.00 6.69 -20.58
N LEU A 130 14.28 6.87 -20.92
CA LEU A 130 15.42 6.38 -20.14
C LEU A 130 15.38 6.92 -18.71
N VAL A 131 15.17 8.23 -18.54
CA VAL A 131 15.08 8.87 -17.22
C VAL A 131 13.95 8.28 -16.38
N ARG A 132 12.77 8.07 -16.97
CA ARG A 132 11.63 7.42 -16.27
C ARG A 132 11.95 5.99 -15.87
N GLU A 133 12.64 5.22 -16.71
CA GLU A 133 13.08 3.87 -16.38
C GLU A 133 14.10 3.85 -15.23
N LEU A 134 15.06 4.78 -15.22
CA LEU A 134 16.04 4.91 -14.15
C LEU A 134 15.38 5.27 -12.81
N LEU A 135 14.45 6.25 -12.83
CA LEU A 135 13.64 6.63 -11.67
C LEU A 135 12.85 5.43 -11.12
N ALA A 136 12.10 4.74 -11.98
CA ALA A 136 11.32 3.57 -11.60
C ALA A 136 12.21 2.45 -11.04
N GLY A 137 13.39 2.24 -11.63
CA GLY A 137 14.36 1.25 -11.16
C GLY A 137 14.89 1.55 -9.75
N VAL A 138 15.25 2.81 -9.47
CA VAL A 138 15.68 3.20 -8.13
C VAL A 138 14.56 3.03 -7.11
N ASP A 139 13.33 3.39 -7.48
CA ASP A 139 12.15 3.22 -6.62
C ASP A 139 11.93 1.75 -6.26
N GLU A 140 11.97 0.88 -7.28
CA GLU A 140 11.80 -0.56 -7.10
C GLU A 140 12.89 -1.17 -6.20
N LEU A 141 14.15 -0.81 -6.41
CA LEU A 141 15.26 -1.28 -5.56
C LEU A 141 15.10 -0.86 -4.09
N HIS A 142 14.48 0.29 -3.83
CA HIS A 142 14.25 0.74 -2.46
C HIS A 142 13.05 0.05 -1.80
N ARG A 143 12.04 -0.31 -2.60
CA ARG A 143 10.78 -0.91 -2.14
C ARG A 143 10.78 -2.43 -2.11
N THR A 144 11.77 -3.07 -2.76
CA THR A 144 11.87 -4.52 -2.83
C THR A 144 11.89 -5.18 -1.45
N SER A 145 11.11 -6.25 -1.31
CA SER A 145 11.09 -7.12 -0.14
C SER A 145 12.40 -7.92 0.04
N ALA A 146 13.12 -8.15 -1.07
CA ALA A 146 14.45 -8.77 -1.07
C ALA A 146 15.51 -7.92 -0.38
N ARG A 147 15.25 -6.63 -0.09
CA ARG A 147 16.22 -5.72 0.51
C ARG A 147 16.84 -6.23 1.81
N ALA A 148 16.09 -6.97 2.62
CA ALA A 148 16.61 -7.57 3.86
C ALA A 148 17.75 -8.59 3.62
N TRP A 149 17.92 -9.05 2.38
CA TRP A 149 18.90 -10.04 1.95
C TRP A 149 20.01 -9.45 1.07
N LEU A 150 19.89 -8.17 0.70
CA LEU A 150 20.88 -7.44 -0.07
C LEU A 150 21.79 -6.65 0.87
N ASP A 151 22.97 -6.27 0.39
CA ASP A 151 23.79 -5.29 1.10
C ASP A 151 22.95 -4.01 1.33
N PRO A 152 22.84 -3.51 2.58
CA PRO A 152 22.05 -2.33 2.89
C PRO A 152 22.51 -1.06 2.15
N ALA A 153 23.75 -1.00 1.66
CA ALA A 153 24.29 0.10 0.89
C ALA A 153 23.82 0.11 -0.58
N LEU A 154 23.51 -1.05 -1.17
CA LEU A 154 23.23 -1.20 -2.61
C LEU A 154 22.14 -0.26 -3.15
N PRO A 155 20.95 -0.12 -2.51
CA PRO A 155 19.95 0.82 -3.00
C PRO A 155 20.47 2.26 -2.99
N GLY A 156 21.27 2.64 -1.98
CA GLY A 156 21.87 3.97 -1.88
C GLY A 156 22.95 4.22 -2.94
N GLU A 157 23.71 3.19 -3.30
CA GLU A 157 24.68 3.25 -4.41
C GLU A 157 23.98 3.40 -5.76
N ALA A 158 22.95 2.59 -6.02
CA ALA A 158 22.14 2.73 -7.24
C ALA A 158 21.49 4.11 -7.33
N HIS A 159 20.99 4.66 -6.22
CA HIS A 159 20.49 6.02 -6.15
C HIS A 159 21.56 7.07 -6.49
N ARG A 160 22.77 6.95 -5.93
CA ARG A 160 23.88 7.88 -6.24
C ARG A 160 24.28 7.81 -7.72
N VAL A 161 24.44 6.61 -8.26
CA VAL A 161 24.78 6.42 -9.68
C VAL A 161 23.73 7.09 -10.56
N VAL A 162 22.44 6.80 -10.34
CA VAL A 162 21.37 7.43 -11.14
C VAL A 162 21.34 8.94 -10.94
N TRP A 163 21.57 9.45 -9.73
CA TRP A 163 21.67 10.89 -9.49
C TRP A 163 22.80 11.53 -10.31
N GLU A 164 23.98 10.93 -10.33
CA GLU A 164 25.14 11.40 -11.10
C GLU A 164 24.87 11.31 -12.62
N THR A 165 24.22 10.24 -13.08
CA THR A 165 23.75 10.09 -14.46
C THR A 165 22.83 11.23 -14.88
N LEU A 166 21.85 11.61 -14.04
CA LEU A 166 20.97 12.75 -14.31
C LEU A 166 21.73 14.08 -14.31
N CYS A 167 22.71 14.26 -13.42
CA CYS A 167 23.60 15.43 -13.44
C CYS A 167 24.48 15.48 -14.71
N CYS A 168 24.92 14.35 -15.26
CA CYS A 168 25.64 14.29 -16.53
C CYS A 168 24.72 14.65 -17.70
N LEU A 169 23.50 14.12 -17.71
CA LEU A 169 22.47 14.49 -18.68
C LEU A 169 22.19 16.00 -18.68
N ASP A 170 21.98 16.59 -17.51
CA ASP A 170 21.73 18.03 -17.38
C ASP A 170 22.90 18.87 -17.91
N ARG A 171 24.14 18.48 -17.57
CA ARG A 171 25.36 19.14 -18.09
C ARG A 171 25.58 18.95 -19.59
N SER A 172 24.97 17.93 -20.20
CA SER A 172 25.08 17.68 -21.64
C SER A 172 24.12 18.54 -22.48
N ARG A 173 23.17 19.28 -21.87
CA ARG A 173 22.20 20.13 -22.59
C ARG A 173 22.88 21.12 -23.53
N ASP A 174 23.85 21.86 -23.03
CA ASP A 174 24.55 22.90 -23.82
C ASP A 174 25.30 22.28 -25.00
N ALA A 175 25.94 21.12 -24.78
CA ALA A 175 26.63 20.40 -25.85
C ALA A 175 25.66 19.86 -26.92
N ARG A 176 24.47 19.41 -26.52
CA ARG A 176 23.41 18.96 -27.44
C ARG A 176 22.84 20.12 -28.25
N ALA A 177 22.53 21.24 -27.59
CA ALA A 177 22.06 22.45 -28.27
C ALA A 177 23.09 22.95 -29.28
N LEU A 178 24.37 22.99 -28.90
CA LEU A 178 25.46 23.38 -29.80
C LEU A 178 25.64 22.40 -30.96
N ALA A 179 25.49 21.10 -30.73
CA ALA A 179 25.53 20.09 -31.81
C ALA A 179 24.35 20.25 -32.79
N GLU A 180 23.17 20.64 -32.30
CA GLU A 180 22.00 20.95 -33.14
C GLU A 180 22.20 22.24 -33.93
N GLU A 181 22.70 23.31 -33.30
CA GLU A 181 23.03 24.58 -33.97
C GLU A 181 24.05 24.35 -35.11
N LEU A 182 25.16 23.67 -34.80
CA LEU A 182 26.19 23.33 -35.79
C LEU A 182 25.64 22.45 -36.93
N ALA A 183 24.67 21.58 -36.67
CA ALA A 183 24.04 20.76 -37.71
C ALA A 183 23.17 21.57 -38.67
N THR A 184 22.70 22.76 -38.25
CA THR A 184 21.85 23.65 -39.04
C THR A 184 22.61 24.80 -39.70
N ASP A 185 23.86 25.04 -39.29
CA ASP A 185 24.72 26.08 -39.84
C ASP A 185 25.37 25.60 -41.16
N PRO A 186 25.04 26.21 -42.31
CA PRO A 186 25.62 25.83 -43.60
C PRO A 186 27.11 26.17 -43.72
N ASP A 187 27.63 27.06 -42.86
CA ASP A 187 29.03 27.47 -42.85
C ASP A 187 29.87 26.67 -41.82
N ALA A 188 29.24 25.80 -41.05
CA ALA A 188 29.95 24.91 -40.12
C ALA A 188 30.73 23.83 -40.87
N GLY A 189 32.02 23.69 -40.55
CA GLY A 189 32.85 22.63 -41.13
C GLY A 189 32.34 21.24 -40.77
N GLU A 190 32.23 20.35 -41.78
CA GLU A 190 31.69 19.00 -41.63
C GLU A 190 32.36 18.20 -40.50
N ASP A 191 33.67 18.35 -40.33
CA ASP A 191 34.46 17.69 -39.27
C ASP A 191 34.00 18.11 -37.86
N LEU A 192 33.65 19.39 -37.68
CA LEU A 192 33.19 19.93 -36.39
C LEU A 192 31.79 19.39 -36.05
N VAL A 193 30.89 19.35 -37.05
CA VAL A 193 29.55 18.78 -36.91
C VAL A 193 29.64 17.28 -36.57
N ALA A 194 30.52 16.54 -37.26
CA ALA A 194 30.74 15.13 -37.01
C ALA A 194 31.31 14.89 -35.59
N ALA A 195 32.28 15.68 -35.16
CA ALA A 195 32.85 15.58 -33.82
C ALA A 195 31.82 15.87 -32.72
N ALA A 196 31.00 16.92 -32.88
CA ALA A 196 29.95 17.27 -31.93
C ALA A 196 28.89 16.16 -31.81
N ARG A 197 28.44 15.61 -32.95
CA ARG A 197 27.51 14.45 -32.97
C ARG A 197 28.13 13.23 -32.30
N GLN A 198 29.38 12.91 -32.61
CA GLN A 198 30.07 11.76 -32.00
C GLN A 198 30.19 11.90 -30.48
N ALA A 199 30.47 13.10 -29.97
CA ALA A 199 30.52 13.36 -28.54
C ALA A 199 29.16 13.14 -27.86
N VAL A 200 28.06 13.64 -28.44
CA VAL A 200 26.70 13.41 -27.93
C VAL A 200 26.34 11.91 -27.97
N CYS A 201 26.63 11.22 -29.08
CA CYS A 201 26.39 9.78 -29.20
C CYS A 201 27.18 8.96 -28.17
N THR A 202 28.40 9.37 -27.83
CA THR A 202 29.20 8.68 -26.80
C THR A 202 28.56 8.85 -25.43
N ILE A 203 28.09 10.06 -25.09
CA ILE A 203 27.35 10.30 -23.85
C ILE A 203 26.10 9.43 -23.79
N ASP A 204 25.29 9.41 -24.86
CA ASP A 204 24.07 8.59 -24.89
C ASP A 204 24.35 7.10 -24.73
N HIS A 205 25.44 6.60 -25.34
CA HIS A 205 25.88 5.22 -25.20
C HIS A 205 26.23 4.86 -23.74
N ASP A 206 27.00 5.71 -23.08
CA ASP A 206 27.42 5.51 -21.68
C ASP A 206 26.22 5.56 -20.73
N LEU A 207 25.24 6.44 -21.00
CA LEU A 207 24.01 6.53 -20.22
C LEU A 207 23.14 5.28 -20.39
N ASP A 208 23.05 4.74 -21.60
CA ASP A 208 22.37 3.48 -21.88
C ASP A 208 23.06 2.30 -21.19
N GLU A 209 24.38 2.32 -21.05
CA GLU A 209 25.12 1.32 -20.28
C GLU A 209 24.74 1.34 -18.79
N VAL A 210 24.67 2.52 -18.18
CA VAL A 210 24.20 2.64 -16.78
C VAL A 210 22.79 2.07 -16.63
N ALA A 211 21.88 2.39 -17.56
CA ALA A 211 20.53 1.85 -17.53
C ALA A 211 20.50 0.32 -17.69
N ARG A 212 21.33 -0.24 -18.58
CA ARG A 212 21.48 -1.71 -18.72
C ARG A 212 21.93 -2.36 -17.42
N HIS A 213 22.93 -1.80 -16.73
CA HIS A 213 23.40 -2.33 -15.46
C HIS A 213 22.33 -2.24 -14.37
N LEU A 214 21.61 -1.12 -14.27
CA LEU A 214 20.50 -0.99 -13.32
C LEU A 214 19.39 -2.01 -13.61
N ARG A 215 19.01 -2.20 -14.88
CA ARG A 215 18.06 -3.25 -15.28
C ARG A 215 18.56 -4.64 -14.88
N GLY A 216 19.86 -4.92 -15.03
CA GLY A 216 20.48 -6.16 -14.56
C GLY A 216 20.28 -6.37 -13.05
N CYS A 217 20.54 -5.34 -12.23
CA CYS A 217 20.30 -5.38 -10.80
C CYS A 217 18.82 -5.66 -10.46
N LEU A 218 17.88 -5.04 -11.18
CA LEU A 218 16.45 -5.28 -11.00
C LEU A 218 16.06 -6.72 -11.34
N VAL A 219 16.56 -7.27 -12.45
CA VAL A 219 16.29 -8.66 -12.85
C VAL A 219 16.74 -9.64 -11.77
N LEU A 220 17.96 -9.47 -11.25
CA LEU A 220 18.48 -10.30 -10.16
C LEU A 220 17.63 -10.17 -8.90
N THR A 221 17.26 -8.94 -8.53
CA THR A 221 16.43 -8.66 -7.35
C THR A 221 15.05 -9.32 -7.46
N ARG A 222 14.38 -9.16 -8.60
CA ARG A 222 13.07 -9.80 -8.89
C ARG A 222 13.15 -11.32 -8.87
N ALA A 223 14.21 -11.90 -9.44
CA ALA A 223 14.43 -13.35 -9.43
C ALA A 223 14.63 -13.87 -8.01
N TRP A 224 15.38 -13.13 -7.18
CA TRP A 224 15.57 -13.47 -5.78
C TRP A 224 14.26 -13.38 -5.00
N GLU A 225 13.46 -12.32 -5.19
CA GLU A 225 12.13 -12.23 -4.58
C GLU A 225 11.22 -13.39 -4.99
N ALA A 226 11.22 -13.78 -6.25
CA ALA A 226 10.43 -14.91 -6.74
C ALA A 226 10.85 -16.21 -6.03
N LYS A 227 12.16 -16.41 -5.82
CA LYS A 227 12.70 -17.55 -5.07
C LYS A 227 12.28 -17.51 -3.60
N LEU A 228 12.38 -16.35 -2.94
CA LEU A 228 11.93 -16.18 -1.55
C LEU A 228 10.43 -16.47 -1.39
N ARG A 229 9.58 -15.94 -2.28
CA ARG A 229 8.14 -16.20 -2.30
C ARG A 229 7.84 -17.68 -2.47
N ARG A 230 8.55 -18.37 -3.37
CA ARG A 230 8.39 -19.81 -3.58
C ARG A 230 8.76 -20.61 -2.32
N THR A 231 9.89 -20.31 -1.70
CA THR A 231 10.34 -21.01 -0.49
C THR A 231 9.37 -20.81 0.67
N ASP A 232 8.89 -19.58 0.90
CA ASP A 232 7.89 -19.29 1.93
C ASP A 232 6.57 -20.01 1.66
N LEU A 233 6.10 -20.03 0.40
CA LEU A 233 4.91 -20.79 0.01
C LEU A 233 5.09 -22.30 0.27
N THR A 234 6.24 -22.88 -0.10
CA THR A 234 6.55 -24.28 0.18
C THR A 234 6.52 -24.59 1.67
N HIS A 235 7.12 -23.75 2.52
CA HIS A 235 7.09 -23.95 3.97
C HIS A 235 5.69 -23.82 4.57
N ARG A 236 4.87 -22.88 4.08
CA ARG A 236 3.48 -22.74 4.54
C ARG A 236 2.63 -23.92 4.11
N THR A 237 2.81 -24.40 2.88
CA THR A 237 2.12 -25.60 2.37
C THR A 237 2.52 -26.83 3.17
N ASP A 238 3.82 -27.06 3.40
CA ASP A 238 4.31 -28.19 4.20
C ASP A 238 3.72 -28.15 5.62
N ARG A 239 3.78 -27.00 6.29
CA ARG A 239 3.15 -26.81 7.61
C ARG A 239 1.64 -27.08 7.58
N ALA A 240 0.93 -26.59 6.57
CA ALA A 240 -0.51 -26.81 6.45
C ALA A 240 -0.84 -28.29 6.22
N LEU A 241 -0.08 -28.98 5.37
CA LEU A 241 -0.26 -30.42 5.11
C LEU A 241 0.06 -31.27 6.33
N THR A 242 1.11 -30.94 7.09
CA THR A 242 1.43 -31.64 8.35
C THR A 242 0.38 -31.44 9.45
N ALA A 243 -0.41 -30.38 9.37
CA ALA A 243 -1.48 -30.09 10.32
C ALA A 243 -2.82 -30.75 9.96
N LEU A 244 -2.94 -31.38 8.77
CA LEU A 244 -4.15 -32.10 8.39
C LEU A 244 -4.28 -33.39 9.21
N PRO A 245 -5.47 -33.72 9.73
CA PRO A 245 -5.69 -34.97 10.43
C PRO A 245 -5.41 -36.15 9.50
N GLY A 246 -4.69 -37.14 10.02
CA GLY A 246 -4.30 -38.32 9.25
C GLY A 246 -5.52 -39.17 8.87
N ARG A 247 -5.37 -39.98 7.81
CA ARG A 247 -6.42 -40.92 7.37
C ARG A 247 -6.90 -41.82 8.52
N ASP A 248 -5.96 -42.28 9.37
CA ASP A 248 -6.26 -43.13 10.52
C ASP A 248 -7.05 -42.41 11.63
N GLU A 249 -6.89 -41.10 11.76
CA GLU A 249 -7.62 -40.29 12.73
C GLU A 249 -9.06 -40.05 12.26
N LEU A 250 -9.23 -39.73 10.98
CA LEU A 250 -10.55 -39.62 10.35
C LEU A 250 -11.30 -40.96 10.35
N SER A 251 -10.62 -42.08 10.08
CA SER A 251 -11.22 -43.42 10.16
C SER A 251 -11.61 -43.79 11.60
N ARG A 252 -10.82 -43.40 12.60
CA ARG A 252 -11.17 -43.59 14.01
C ARG A 252 -12.38 -42.75 14.43
N LEU A 253 -12.46 -41.49 13.98
CA LEU A 253 -13.62 -40.63 14.22
C LEU A 253 -14.88 -41.19 13.56
N ALA A 254 -14.78 -41.68 12.33
CA ALA A 254 -15.88 -42.33 11.63
C ALA A 254 -16.36 -43.59 12.38
N GLY A 255 -15.43 -44.46 12.79
CA GLY A 255 -15.78 -45.66 13.57
C GLY A 255 -16.41 -45.32 14.93
N ALA A 256 -15.91 -44.29 15.63
CA ALA A 256 -16.51 -43.82 16.88
C ALA A 256 -17.91 -43.25 16.66
N ALA A 257 -18.14 -42.52 15.57
CA ALA A 257 -19.44 -42.00 15.20
C ALA A 257 -20.43 -43.12 14.83
N GLU A 258 -19.99 -44.17 14.14
CA GLU A 258 -20.81 -45.35 13.83
C GLU A 258 -21.22 -46.14 15.09
N ALA A 259 -20.34 -46.21 16.10
CA ALA A 259 -20.63 -46.88 17.37
C ALA A 259 -21.57 -46.06 18.28
N LEU A 260 -21.68 -44.75 18.06
CA LEU A 260 -22.38 -43.84 18.96
C LEU A 260 -23.90 -44.12 19.05
N PRO A 261 -24.64 -44.34 17.94
CA PRO A 261 -26.05 -44.73 17.99
C PRO A 261 -26.28 -46.05 18.73
N GLN A 262 -25.39 -47.04 18.56
CA GLN A 262 -25.51 -48.34 19.23
C GLN A 262 -25.33 -48.20 20.74
N ASN A 263 -24.34 -47.42 21.17
CA ASN A 263 -24.10 -47.16 22.60
C ASN A 263 -25.25 -46.34 23.22
N VAL A 264 -25.72 -45.30 22.54
CA VAL A 264 -26.87 -44.50 23.01
C VAL A 264 -28.12 -45.37 23.09
N PHE A 265 -28.40 -46.18 22.08
CA PHE A 265 -29.50 -47.13 22.09
C PHE A 265 -29.42 -48.07 23.30
N ALA A 266 -28.27 -48.72 23.51
CA ALA A 266 -28.07 -49.62 24.63
C ALA A 266 -28.29 -48.92 26.00
N HIS A 267 -27.75 -47.71 26.18
CA HIS A 267 -27.94 -46.96 27.42
C HIS A 267 -29.39 -46.49 27.64
N VAL A 268 -30.08 -46.06 26.57
CA VAL A 268 -31.48 -45.62 26.64
C VAL A 268 -32.40 -46.80 26.95
N THR A 269 -32.17 -47.96 26.32
CA THR A 269 -32.89 -49.21 26.62
C THR A 269 -32.62 -49.67 28.05
N ALA A 270 -31.37 -49.67 28.51
CA ALA A 270 -31.03 -50.04 29.88
C ALA A 270 -31.68 -49.09 30.92
N ALA A 271 -31.69 -47.78 30.67
CA ALA A 271 -32.33 -46.80 31.54
C ALA A 271 -33.85 -46.99 31.61
N ARG A 272 -34.49 -47.28 30.47
CA ARG A 272 -35.91 -47.63 30.41
C ARG A 272 -36.22 -48.87 31.22
N ASP A 273 -35.40 -49.92 31.11
CA ASP A 273 -35.60 -51.18 31.83
C ASP A 273 -35.51 -50.98 33.35
N LEU A 274 -34.51 -50.21 33.81
CA LEU A 274 -34.36 -49.86 35.23
C LEU A 274 -35.53 -49.00 35.74
N ALA A 275 -36.08 -48.11 34.92
CA ALA A 275 -37.22 -47.27 35.26
C ALA A 275 -38.58 -47.95 35.07
N GLN A 276 -38.61 -49.19 34.55
CA GLN A 276 -39.83 -49.93 34.19
C GLN A 276 -40.79 -49.12 33.29
N ALA A 277 -40.24 -48.27 32.41
CA ALA A 277 -41.02 -47.28 31.67
C ALA A 277 -41.84 -47.85 30.48
N GLY A 278 -41.87 -49.18 30.30
CA GLY A 278 -42.53 -49.86 29.18
C GLY A 278 -41.79 -49.70 27.85
N GLU A 279 -42.12 -50.53 26.86
CA GLU A 279 -41.40 -50.61 25.58
C GLU A 279 -41.45 -49.33 24.74
N PHE A 280 -40.34 -49.04 24.06
CA PHE A 280 -40.27 -47.93 23.10
C PHE A 280 -41.08 -48.22 21.84
N PRO A 281 -41.56 -47.17 21.12
CA PRO A 281 -42.35 -47.34 19.90
C PRO A 281 -41.67 -48.17 18.80
N TRP A 282 -40.33 -48.09 18.68
CA TRP A 282 -39.57 -48.83 17.67
C TRP A 282 -39.35 -50.30 17.99
N GLU A 283 -39.68 -50.75 19.20
CA GLU A 283 -39.53 -52.16 19.62
C GLU A 283 -40.83 -52.96 19.45
N ARG A 284 -41.94 -52.27 19.23
CA ARG A 284 -43.23 -52.91 18.98
C ARG A 284 -43.27 -53.48 17.56
N PRO A 285 -43.89 -54.65 17.34
CA PRO A 285 -44.06 -55.20 16.01
C PRO A 285 -44.82 -54.21 15.11
N PRO A 286 -44.50 -54.09 13.79
CA PRO A 286 -45.08 -53.09 12.88
C PRO A 286 -46.62 -53.03 12.87
N VAL A 287 -47.27 -54.12 13.26
CA VAL A 287 -48.73 -54.28 13.33
C VAL A 287 -49.36 -53.50 14.50
N GLU A 288 -48.55 -53.15 15.51
CA GLU A 288 -48.97 -52.47 16.74
C GLU A 288 -48.44 -51.04 16.85
N TRP A 289 -47.79 -50.54 15.80
CA TRP A 289 -47.42 -49.13 15.75
C TRP A 289 -48.74 -48.34 15.78
N PRO A 290 -48.92 -47.41 16.74
CA PRO A 290 -49.99 -46.44 16.60
C PRO A 290 -49.79 -45.84 15.22
N ARG A 291 -50.83 -45.84 14.36
CA ARG A 291 -50.77 -45.15 13.08
C ARG A 291 -50.30 -43.74 13.40
N LEU A 292 -49.01 -43.49 13.15
CA LEU A 292 -48.44 -42.16 13.24
C LEU A 292 -49.24 -41.39 12.21
N THR A 293 -50.22 -40.63 12.69
CA THR A 293 -50.80 -39.54 11.95
C THR A 293 -49.60 -38.76 11.47
N LEU A 294 -49.34 -38.87 10.16
CA LEU A 294 -48.33 -38.13 9.45
C LEU A 294 -48.35 -36.72 10.03
N LEU A 295 -47.33 -36.38 10.84
CA LEU A 295 -47.01 -34.99 11.08
C LEU A 295 -46.85 -34.42 9.67
N PRO A 296 -47.67 -33.43 9.27
CA PRO A 296 -47.58 -32.87 7.94
C PRO A 296 -46.13 -32.44 7.71
N PRO A 297 -45.58 -32.62 6.51
CA PRO A 297 -44.20 -32.28 6.23
C PRO A 297 -44.01 -30.83 6.69
N HIS A 298 -43.08 -30.62 7.61
CA HIS A 298 -42.61 -29.27 7.91
C HIS A 298 -42.08 -28.72 6.59
N ARG A 299 -42.93 -27.92 5.96
CA ARG A 299 -42.66 -27.15 4.76
C ARG A 299 -41.38 -26.38 5.07
N ALA A 300 -40.29 -26.76 4.42
CA ALA A 300 -39.10 -25.94 4.34
C ALA A 300 -39.56 -24.57 3.85
N THR A 301 -39.58 -23.59 4.74
CA THR A 301 -39.80 -22.20 4.38
C THR A 301 -38.59 -21.73 3.59
N THR A 302 -38.70 -21.87 2.27
CA THR A 302 -38.01 -21.01 1.32
C THR A 302 -38.38 -19.56 1.66
N SER A 303 -37.38 -18.81 2.11
CA SER A 303 -37.16 -17.36 2.05
C SER A 303 -38.29 -16.46 1.51
N SER A 304 -38.59 -15.36 2.21
CA SER A 304 -38.22 -14.01 1.71
C SER A 304 -38.60 -12.87 2.68
N PRO A 305 -37.99 -11.68 2.53
CA PRO A 305 -37.98 -10.62 3.53
C PRO A 305 -39.31 -9.85 3.62
N GLY A 306 -39.57 -9.29 4.80
CA GLY A 306 -40.48 -8.15 4.95
C GLY A 306 -40.00 -6.95 4.13
N ALA A 307 -40.78 -5.93 3.83
CA ALA A 307 -42.11 -5.56 4.27
C ALA A 307 -42.58 -4.47 3.30
N GLY A 308 -43.89 -4.31 3.11
CA GLY A 308 -44.43 -3.17 2.38
C GLY A 308 -45.81 -3.44 1.82
N GLY A 309 -46.81 -3.26 2.68
CA GLY A 309 -48.23 -3.43 2.38
C GLY A 309 -48.81 -2.39 1.39
N PRO A 310 -50.14 -2.47 1.16
CA PRO A 310 -50.73 -2.21 -0.15
C PRO A 310 -51.71 -1.01 -0.21
N ALA A 311 -52.17 -0.78 -1.45
CA ALA A 311 -53.55 -0.47 -1.86
C ALA A 311 -53.94 0.99 -2.19
N GLY A 312 -54.68 1.10 -3.31
CA GLY A 312 -55.36 2.27 -3.87
C GLY A 312 -55.05 2.43 -5.36
N GLU A 313 -55.69 1.71 -6.29
CA GLU A 313 -56.98 2.09 -6.94
C GLU A 313 -57.02 3.58 -7.33
N GLY A 314 -57.20 4.02 -8.57
CA GLY A 314 -57.51 3.39 -9.85
C GLY A 314 -57.85 4.51 -10.86
N GLN A 315 -58.39 4.09 -12.01
CA GLN A 315 -59.06 4.86 -13.07
C GLN A 315 -58.22 5.30 -14.28
N SER A 316 -58.57 4.62 -15.39
CA SER A 316 -58.90 5.13 -16.73
C SER A 316 -57.84 5.86 -17.55
#